data_AF-A0A936E4Y0-F1
#
_entry.id   AF-A0A936E4Y0-F1
#
_cell.length_a   1.000
_cell.length_b   1.000
_cell.length_c   1.000
_cell.angle_alpha   90.00
_cell.angle_beta   90.00
_cell.angle_gamma   90.00
#
_symmetry.space_group_name_H-M   'P 1'
#
loop_
_entity.id
_entity.type
_entity.pdbx_description
1 polymer ?
#
loop_
_entity_poly.entity_id
_entity_poly.type
_entity_poly.pdbx_seq_one_letter_code
_entity_poly.pdbx_strand_id
1 'polypeptide(L)'
;MNALKRLTMMASLLTGILLTLSLSYGSQAATAVSHHSAAPLQIVLNHLEQNRAQYGLVAADLSDYVLTDKYQSTDTGVTHLYLRQRINGIEVWTGNLSAHVLPDGSILALHSAFVPHVDRASYTGQPVLTAVEALNTAAQELRWPVTSDFAAEQQLGGADQRQILSTGGVAVNPIPTKLVYVLDDHGALILAWEAIVQPIHTSDWWHMAIDATTGQVLEQYNWTVSHDERLSFMEQRGGGAEEQRGRVARLTLEPSHSPLAGSYRVFPLPYESPTAPGATHTLVSDPDDSTASPFGWHDTNGVIGAELTTTEGNNVHTYTDTNGDNNPDPGSSPDGGAGLLFDFAFDPSLPPPSGTNPQAAVVNLFYWTNVAHDILYRHGFTEASGNYQTNNYGNGGLGNDSLRAEAQDGSGTNGGNFTTPPDGAQPRMQMFRWTLTTPHRDGAFDAGIVVHEYGHGWSNRLTGGPSNVSCLQNSEQMGEGWSDYLTIVALPKSPTRARQTAPSAPICWDNPRQARAFGPIPTPPTWP
;
A
#
# COMPACT_ATOMS: atom_id res chain seq x y z
N MET A 1 -38.52 57.14 -13.18
CA MET A 1 -38.14 58.55 -12.93
C MET A 1 -36.88 58.53 -12.08
N ASN A 2 -35.71 58.37 -12.73
CA ASN A 2 -34.74 59.45 -13.06
C ASN A 2 -33.80 59.68 -11.87
N ALA A 3 -32.60 59.10 -11.83
CA ALA A 3 -31.43 59.42 -12.66
C ALA A 3 -30.96 60.89 -12.50
N LEU A 4 -29.78 61.01 -11.87
CA LEU A 4 -28.65 61.85 -12.28
C LEU A 4 -28.73 63.40 -12.16
N LYS A 5 -27.56 63.97 -11.76
CA LYS A 5 -27.01 65.34 -11.99
C LYS A 5 -27.02 66.27 -10.76
N ARG A 6 -26.02 67.15 -10.49
CA ARG A 6 -24.69 67.49 -11.05
C ARG A 6 -24.08 68.66 -10.21
N LEU A 7 -22.74 68.82 -10.26
CA LEU A 7 -21.93 70.08 -10.25
C LEU A 7 -21.86 70.92 -8.93
N THR A 8 -20.78 71.61 -8.49
CA THR A 8 -19.63 72.28 -9.16
C THR A 8 -18.52 72.78 -8.17
N MET A 9 -17.30 73.04 -8.70
CA MET A 9 -16.24 74.03 -8.30
C MET A 9 -15.42 73.82 -7.00
N MET A 10 -14.13 74.16 -6.82
CA MET A 10 -13.11 75.03 -7.47
C MET A 10 -11.70 74.66 -6.88
N ALA A 11 -10.63 74.42 -7.66
CA ALA A 11 -9.47 75.28 -7.99
C ALA A 11 -8.45 75.65 -6.87
N SER A 12 -7.15 75.32 -7.06
CA SER A 12 -5.86 76.01 -6.70
C SER A 12 -4.72 74.96 -6.54
N LEU A 13 -3.72 74.69 -7.41
CA LEU A 13 -2.63 75.41 -8.13
C LEU A 13 -1.29 75.55 -7.35
N LEU A 14 -0.17 75.33 -8.07
CA LEU A 14 1.29 75.47 -7.79
C LEU A 14 2.03 74.29 -7.10
N THR A 15 2.82 73.48 -7.81
CA THR A 15 4.19 73.61 -8.42
C THR A 15 5.37 73.40 -7.46
N GLY A 16 6.24 72.45 -7.81
CA GLY A 16 7.59 72.31 -7.23
C GLY A 16 8.32 71.07 -7.73
N ILE A 17 8.95 71.16 -8.92
CA ILE A 17 9.96 70.21 -9.39
C ILE A 17 11.29 70.60 -8.75
N LEU A 18 11.96 69.67 -8.07
CA LEU A 18 13.41 69.72 -7.89
C LEU A 18 14.01 68.36 -8.21
N LEU A 19 14.86 68.36 -9.23
CA LEU A 19 15.71 67.26 -9.66
C LEU A 19 17.06 67.42 -8.97
N THR A 20 17.53 66.42 -8.24
CA THR A 20 18.95 66.30 -7.87
C THR A 20 19.42 64.87 -8.12
N LEU A 21 20.33 64.72 -9.09
CA LEU A 21 21.16 63.55 -9.28
C LEU A 21 22.24 63.50 -8.18
N SER A 22 22.43 62.33 -7.58
CA SER A 22 23.73 61.93 -7.02
C SER A 22 23.94 60.44 -7.25
N LEU A 23 24.99 60.11 -8.00
CA LEU A 23 25.49 58.78 -8.25
C LEU A 23 26.36 58.30 -7.07
N SER A 24 26.18 57.02 -6.71
CA SER A 24 27.24 55.99 -6.63
C SER A 24 27.41 55.19 -5.32
N TYR A 25 27.64 53.89 -5.56
CA TYR A 25 28.23 52.83 -4.72
C TYR A 25 27.45 52.22 -3.55
N GLY A 26 26.91 51.03 -3.83
CA GLY A 26 27.40 49.80 -3.19
C GLY A 26 26.80 49.38 -1.85
N SER A 27 25.76 48.55 -1.91
CA SER A 27 25.70 47.33 -1.09
C SER A 27 24.77 46.34 -1.78
N GLN A 28 25.34 45.25 -2.31
CA GLN A 28 24.56 44.03 -2.54
C GLN A 28 24.11 43.53 -1.17
N ALA A 29 22.93 43.97 -0.73
CA ALA A 29 22.16 43.16 0.19
C ALA A 29 21.58 42.03 -0.66
N ALA A 30 22.23 40.87 -0.62
CA ALA A 30 21.60 39.62 -1.00
C ALA A 30 20.34 39.50 -0.14
N THR A 31 19.19 39.86 -0.71
CA THR A 31 17.90 39.50 -0.15
C THR A 31 17.87 37.99 -0.19
N ALA A 32 18.16 37.35 0.93
CA ALA A 32 17.76 35.97 1.18
C ALA A 32 16.25 35.94 0.98
N VAL A 33 15.83 35.50 -0.20
CA VAL A 33 14.43 35.22 -0.49
C VAL A 33 14.07 34.08 0.45
N SER A 34 13.24 34.37 1.46
CA SER A 34 12.63 33.35 2.28
C SER A 34 11.85 32.41 1.36
N HIS A 35 12.32 31.18 1.17
CA HIS A 35 11.68 30.17 0.31
C HIS A 35 10.33 29.65 0.86
N HIS A 36 9.74 30.29 1.87
CA HIS A 36 8.58 29.78 2.61
C HIS A 36 7.21 30.20 2.05
N SER A 37 7.01 30.27 0.72
CA SER A 37 5.69 30.61 0.16
C SER A 37 5.26 29.88 -1.10
N ALA A 38 6.05 28.95 -1.65
CA ALA A 38 5.64 28.17 -2.81
C ALA A 38 4.99 26.85 -2.37
N ALA A 39 3.89 26.46 -3.02
CA ALA A 39 3.25 25.16 -2.77
C ALA A 39 4.24 24.01 -3.13
N PRO A 40 4.25 22.88 -2.39
CA PRO A 40 5.20 21.78 -2.63
C PRO A 40 5.29 21.30 -4.08
N LEU A 41 4.16 21.19 -4.77
CA LEU A 41 4.15 20.83 -6.20
C LEU A 41 4.93 21.84 -7.07
N GLN A 42 4.77 23.14 -6.81
CA GLN A 42 5.49 24.17 -7.57
C GLN A 42 7.00 24.12 -7.29
N ILE A 43 7.41 23.81 -6.06
CA ILE A 43 8.82 23.61 -5.70
C ILE A 43 9.40 22.49 -6.55
N VAL A 44 8.72 21.34 -6.61
CA VAL A 44 9.14 20.17 -7.38
C VAL A 44 9.21 20.47 -8.88
N LEU A 45 8.17 21.10 -9.44
CA LEU A 45 8.15 21.42 -10.87
C LEU A 45 9.23 22.43 -11.26
N ASN A 46 9.47 23.46 -10.44
CA ASN A 46 10.54 24.42 -10.67
C ASN A 46 11.91 23.74 -10.61
N HIS A 47 12.12 22.84 -9.64
CA HIS A 47 13.36 22.07 -9.53
C HIS A 47 13.59 21.19 -10.76
N LEU A 48 12.57 20.47 -11.22
CA LEU A 48 12.64 19.65 -12.42
C LEU A 48 12.97 20.50 -13.65
N GLU A 49 12.28 21.62 -13.84
CA GLU A 49 12.46 22.53 -14.98
C GLU A 49 13.89 23.10 -15.05
N GLN A 50 14.47 23.46 -13.89
CA GLN A 50 15.82 24.00 -13.78
C GLN A 50 16.89 22.92 -13.93
N ASN A 51 16.60 21.67 -13.54
CA ASN A 51 17.56 20.56 -13.48
C ASN A 51 17.28 19.43 -14.47
N ARG A 52 16.47 19.66 -15.52
CA ARG A 52 16.04 18.63 -16.49
C ARG A 52 17.17 17.73 -16.99
N ALA A 53 18.33 18.32 -17.30
CA ALA A 53 19.49 17.59 -17.80
C ALA A 53 20.01 16.52 -16.81
N GLN A 54 19.86 16.73 -15.50
CA GLN A 54 20.21 15.73 -14.47
C GLN A 54 19.32 14.49 -14.54
N TYR A 55 18.07 14.67 -14.97
CA TYR A 55 17.07 13.60 -15.09
C TYR A 55 16.95 13.07 -16.53
N GLY A 56 17.80 13.54 -17.46
CA GLY A 56 17.72 13.17 -18.88
C GLY A 56 16.49 13.72 -19.62
N LEU A 57 15.76 14.66 -19.00
CA LEU A 57 14.49 15.18 -19.53
C LEU A 57 14.70 16.41 -20.44
N VAL A 58 13.71 16.69 -21.27
CA VAL A 58 13.52 17.94 -22.03
C VAL A 58 12.22 18.62 -21.63
N ALA A 59 12.00 19.85 -22.12
CA ALA A 59 10.80 20.63 -21.81
C ALA A 59 9.49 19.92 -22.14
N ALA A 60 9.48 19.15 -23.24
CA ALA A 60 8.30 18.41 -23.66
C ALA A 60 7.90 17.32 -22.66
N ASP A 61 8.87 16.70 -21.99
CA ASP A 61 8.62 15.57 -21.07
C ASP A 61 7.86 15.98 -19.81
N LEU A 62 7.89 17.27 -19.47
CA LEU A 62 7.20 17.88 -18.32
C LEU A 62 5.91 18.63 -18.73
N SER A 63 5.54 18.59 -20.02
CA SER A 63 4.44 19.40 -20.53
C SER A 63 3.05 18.83 -20.25
N ASP A 64 2.94 17.51 -20.05
CA ASP A 64 1.71 16.83 -19.71
C ASP A 64 1.95 15.74 -18.67
N TYR A 65 1.29 15.89 -17.53
CA TYR A 65 1.34 14.96 -16.40
C TYR A 65 0.05 15.10 -15.61
N VAL A 66 -0.20 14.11 -14.75
CA VAL A 66 -1.25 14.17 -13.73
C VAL A 66 -0.63 13.94 -12.35
N LEU A 67 -1.08 14.69 -11.35
CA LEU A 67 -0.79 14.40 -9.95
C LEU A 67 -1.72 13.25 -9.53
N THR A 68 -1.19 12.06 -9.32
CA THR A 68 -1.99 10.88 -8.92
C THR A 68 -2.32 10.97 -7.45
N ASP A 69 -1.34 11.32 -6.62
CA ASP A 69 -1.50 11.33 -5.17
C ASP A 69 -0.73 12.48 -4.53
N LYS A 70 -1.29 12.99 -3.43
CA LYS A 70 -0.64 13.97 -2.57
C LYS A 70 -1.16 13.85 -1.15
N TYR A 71 -0.26 13.65 -0.21
CA TYR A 71 -0.57 13.67 1.22
C TYR A 71 0.61 14.22 2.02
N GLN A 72 0.37 14.52 3.30
CA GLN A 72 1.39 14.95 4.23
C GLN A 72 1.43 13.96 5.40
N SER A 73 2.60 13.43 5.72
CA SER A 73 2.78 12.60 6.89
C SER A 73 2.56 13.43 8.16
N THR A 74 1.68 12.95 9.04
CA THR A 74 1.26 13.66 10.26
C THR A 74 2.35 13.72 11.33
N ASP A 75 3.27 12.76 11.34
CA ASP A 75 4.35 12.61 12.31
C ASP A 75 5.59 13.46 11.98
N THR A 76 5.92 13.60 10.70
CA THR A 76 7.14 14.28 10.21
C THR A 76 6.85 15.59 9.48
N GLY A 77 5.61 15.80 9.02
CA GLY A 77 5.21 16.95 8.20
C GLY A 77 5.71 16.90 6.75
N VAL A 78 6.33 15.80 6.31
CA VAL A 78 6.79 15.64 4.92
C VAL A 78 5.58 15.58 3.98
N THR A 79 5.60 16.36 2.90
CA THR A 79 4.60 16.27 1.83
C THR A 79 5.09 15.32 0.74
N HIS A 80 4.29 14.31 0.44
CA HIS A 80 4.52 13.32 -0.59
C HIS A 80 3.72 13.71 -1.84
N LEU A 81 4.34 13.64 -3.00
CA LEU A 81 3.76 13.97 -4.30
C LEU A 81 4.09 12.84 -5.26
N TYR A 82 3.07 12.34 -5.94
CA TYR A 82 3.20 11.29 -6.95
C TYR A 82 2.57 11.76 -8.25
N LEU A 83 3.34 11.70 -9.33
CA LEU A 83 2.94 12.18 -10.64
C LEU A 83 3.10 11.06 -11.66
N ARG A 84 2.22 11.08 -12.66
CA ARG A 84 2.25 10.20 -13.84
C ARG A 84 2.37 11.05 -15.09
N GLN A 85 3.37 10.76 -15.90
CA GLN A 85 3.56 11.39 -17.21
C GLN A 85 2.38 11.03 -18.12
N ARG A 86 1.96 12.00 -18.93
CA ARG A 86 0.95 11.80 -19.95
C ARG A 86 1.43 12.36 -21.28
N ILE A 87 0.81 11.87 -22.35
CA ILE A 87 1.04 12.35 -23.70
C ILE A 87 -0.34 12.50 -24.33
N ASN A 88 -0.72 13.74 -24.64
CA ASN A 88 -2.04 14.07 -25.16
C ASN A 88 -3.19 13.57 -24.25
N GLY A 89 -2.99 13.61 -22.94
CA GLY A 89 -3.96 13.14 -21.95
C GLY A 89 -3.98 11.63 -21.71
N ILE A 90 -3.14 10.84 -22.37
CA ILE A 90 -2.99 9.39 -22.17
C ILE A 90 -1.77 9.12 -21.28
N GLU A 91 -1.95 8.31 -20.23
CA GLU A 91 -0.87 8.00 -19.28
C GLU A 91 0.22 7.11 -19.89
N VAL A 92 1.46 7.32 -19.46
CA VAL A 92 2.60 6.45 -19.80
C VAL A 92 2.80 5.43 -18.68
N TRP A 93 2.76 4.14 -19.02
CA TRP A 93 2.72 2.99 -18.11
C TRP A 93 3.86 2.93 -17.08
N THR A 94 5.05 3.40 -17.43
CA THR A 94 6.23 3.46 -16.55
C THR A 94 6.61 4.87 -16.14
N GLY A 95 5.90 5.88 -16.66
CA GLY A 95 6.21 7.31 -16.51
C GLY A 95 5.87 7.86 -15.13
N ASN A 96 6.42 7.28 -14.05
CA ASN A 96 6.16 7.68 -12.67
C ASN A 96 7.18 8.69 -12.17
N LEU A 97 6.76 9.57 -11.27
CA LEU A 97 7.65 10.46 -10.53
C LEU A 97 7.16 10.56 -9.09
N SER A 98 8.09 10.44 -8.14
CA SER A 98 7.82 10.69 -6.73
C SER A 98 8.70 11.82 -6.22
N ALA A 99 8.14 12.67 -5.38
CA ALA A 99 8.86 13.74 -4.72
C ALA A 99 8.38 13.90 -3.27
N HIS A 100 9.34 14.13 -2.37
CA HIS A 100 9.11 14.24 -0.94
C HIS A 100 9.69 15.57 -0.47
N VAL A 101 8.84 16.46 0.03
CA VAL A 101 9.19 17.85 0.38
C VAL A 101 9.08 18.03 1.89
N LEU A 102 10.16 18.47 2.52
CA LEU A 102 10.21 18.77 3.96
C LEU A 102 9.34 20.00 4.30
N PRO A 103 8.91 20.17 5.57
CA PRO A 103 8.12 21.32 6.01
C PRO A 103 8.77 22.70 5.72
N ASP A 104 10.10 22.75 5.62
CA ASP A 104 10.84 23.97 5.30
C ASP A 104 10.85 24.31 3.79
N GLY A 105 10.30 23.43 2.95
CA GLY A 105 10.23 23.57 1.50
C GLY A 105 11.41 22.95 0.74
N SER A 106 12.38 22.35 1.42
CA SER A 106 13.46 21.62 0.75
C SER A 106 12.99 20.24 0.24
N ILE A 107 13.56 19.80 -0.89
CA ILE A 107 13.26 18.47 -1.46
C ILE A 107 14.13 17.43 -0.73
N LEU A 108 13.49 16.55 0.05
CA LEU A 108 14.14 15.43 0.72
C LEU A 108 14.65 14.40 -0.30
N ALA A 109 13.77 14.02 -1.22
CA ALA A 109 14.05 13.06 -2.27
C ALA A 109 13.14 13.32 -3.48
N LEU A 110 13.69 13.07 -4.66
CA LEU A 110 12.95 13.10 -5.93
C LEU A 110 13.47 11.98 -6.81
N HIS A 111 12.56 11.13 -7.27
CA HIS A 111 12.83 10.08 -8.23
C HIS A 111 11.95 10.26 -9.47
N SER A 112 12.52 10.10 -10.66
CA SER A 112 11.81 10.25 -11.92
C SER A 112 12.10 9.06 -12.82
N ALA A 113 11.02 8.41 -13.26
CA ALA A 113 10.96 7.43 -14.33
C ALA A 113 10.16 7.97 -15.53
N PHE A 114 9.94 9.29 -15.61
CA PHE A 114 9.37 9.91 -16.81
C PHE A 114 10.21 9.54 -18.03
N VAL A 115 9.52 9.15 -19.10
CA VAL A 115 10.15 8.78 -20.36
C VAL A 115 10.74 10.06 -20.97
N PRO A 116 12.06 10.06 -21.29
CA PRO A 116 12.71 11.23 -21.87
C PRO A 116 12.43 11.36 -23.36
N HIS A 117 12.53 12.57 -23.88
CA HIS A 117 12.41 12.89 -25.31
C HIS A 117 11.11 12.43 -25.96
N VAL A 118 9.97 12.60 -25.27
CA VAL A 118 8.66 12.26 -25.82
C VAL A 118 8.39 13.03 -27.12
N ASP A 119 8.90 14.25 -27.26
CA ASP A 119 8.80 15.05 -28.50
C ASP A 119 9.34 14.35 -29.76
N ARG A 120 10.17 13.32 -29.60
CA ARG A 120 10.80 12.56 -30.69
C ARG A 120 10.42 11.08 -30.69
N ALA A 121 9.63 10.64 -29.72
CA ALA A 121 9.20 9.25 -29.66
C ALA A 121 8.29 8.93 -30.86
N SER A 122 8.43 7.72 -31.38
CA SER A 122 7.43 7.19 -32.30
C SER A 122 6.22 6.74 -31.50
N TYR A 123 5.02 7.07 -31.99
CA TYR A 123 3.77 6.76 -31.32
C TYR A 123 2.88 5.90 -32.20
N THR A 124 2.25 4.89 -31.61
CA THR A 124 1.05 4.30 -32.19
C THR A 124 -0.11 5.30 -32.02
N GLY A 125 -0.74 5.68 -33.14
CA GLY A 125 -1.65 6.84 -33.18
C GLY A 125 -3.05 6.58 -32.59
N GLN A 126 -3.75 5.57 -33.08
CA GLN A 126 -5.12 5.23 -32.67
C GLN A 126 -5.23 3.71 -32.45
N PRO A 127 -6.08 3.24 -31.52
CA PRO A 127 -6.25 1.81 -31.31
C PRO A 127 -6.88 1.18 -32.55
N VAL A 128 -6.34 0.05 -33.01
CA VAL A 128 -6.92 -0.74 -34.12
C VAL A 128 -7.96 -1.72 -33.56
N LEU A 129 -7.71 -2.28 -32.38
CA LEU A 129 -8.62 -3.12 -31.63
C LEU A 129 -9.37 -2.29 -30.60
N THR A 130 -10.66 -2.55 -30.44
CA THR A 130 -11.42 -2.10 -29.26
C THR A 130 -10.90 -2.79 -28.00
N ALA A 131 -11.19 -2.24 -26.81
CA ALA A 131 -10.81 -2.88 -25.55
C ALA A 131 -11.40 -4.29 -25.41
N VAL A 132 -12.62 -4.50 -25.90
CA VAL A 132 -13.28 -5.82 -25.91
C VAL A 132 -12.53 -6.82 -26.81
N GLU A 133 -12.12 -6.41 -28.01
CA GLU A 133 -11.35 -7.28 -28.91
C GLU A 133 -9.96 -7.59 -28.34
N ALA A 134 -9.26 -6.58 -27.81
CA ALA A 134 -7.96 -6.76 -27.19
C ALA A 134 -8.02 -7.70 -25.97
N LEU A 135 -9.01 -7.51 -25.07
CA LEU A 135 -9.19 -8.37 -23.91
C LEU A 135 -9.58 -9.80 -24.30
N ASN A 136 -10.38 -10.00 -25.34
CA ASN A 136 -10.67 -11.33 -25.87
C ASN A 136 -9.41 -12.04 -26.38
N THR A 137 -8.53 -11.34 -27.10
CA THR A 137 -7.25 -11.90 -27.57
C THR A 137 -6.35 -12.24 -26.37
N ALA A 138 -6.20 -11.34 -25.41
CA ALA A 138 -5.42 -11.59 -24.20
C ALA A 138 -5.97 -12.77 -23.37
N ALA A 139 -7.29 -12.86 -23.21
CA ALA A 139 -7.93 -13.98 -22.51
C ALA A 139 -7.67 -15.34 -23.21
N GLN A 140 -7.63 -15.36 -24.54
CA GLN A 140 -7.25 -16.56 -25.31
C GLN A 140 -5.78 -16.92 -25.13
N GLU A 141 -4.88 -15.92 -25.16
CA GLU A 141 -3.44 -16.11 -24.93
C GLU A 141 -3.17 -16.68 -23.53
N LEU A 142 -3.82 -16.12 -22.52
CA LEU A 142 -3.73 -16.52 -21.10
C LEU A 142 -4.55 -17.78 -20.77
N ARG A 143 -5.33 -18.29 -21.74
CA ARG A 143 -6.21 -19.47 -21.60
C ARG A 143 -7.23 -19.34 -20.48
N TRP A 144 -7.77 -18.14 -20.29
CA TRP A 144 -8.85 -17.91 -19.33
C TRP A 144 -10.15 -18.60 -19.80
N PRO A 145 -10.90 -19.25 -18.89
CA PRO A 145 -12.12 -19.96 -19.24
C PRO A 145 -13.29 -18.99 -19.41
N VAL A 146 -13.29 -18.20 -20.48
CA VAL A 146 -14.36 -17.23 -20.79
C VAL A 146 -15.68 -17.97 -21.00
N THR A 147 -16.67 -17.65 -20.16
CA THR A 147 -18.00 -18.31 -20.17
C THR A 147 -19.09 -17.40 -20.73
N SER A 148 -18.82 -16.10 -20.87
CA SER A 148 -19.72 -15.12 -21.51
C SER A 148 -18.91 -14.06 -22.24
N ASP A 149 -19.49 -13.44 -23.26
CA ASP A 149 -18.80 -12.42 -24.05
C ASP A 149 -18.50 -11.17 -23.21
N PHE A 150 -17.28 -10.63 -23.35
CA PHE A 150 -16.98 -9.29 -22.85
C PHE A 150 -17.79 -8.24 -23.59
N ALA A 151 -18.30 -7.26 -22.87
CA ALA A 151 -19.05 -6.14 -23.42
C ALA A 151 -18.73 -4.86 -22.63
N ALA A 152 -18.76 -3.70 -23.28
CA ALA A 152 -18.65 -2.43 -22.57
C ALA A 152 -19.96 -2.12 -21.83
N GLU A 153 -19.93 -2.17 -20.50
CA GLU A 153 -21.07 -1.85 -19.63
C GLU A 153 -21.19 -0.34 -19.39
N GLN A 154 -20.05 0.35 -19.31
CA GLN A 154 -20.01 1.80 -19.14
C GLN A 154 -18.90 2.44 -19.96
N GLN A 155 -19.22 3.54 -20.65
CA GLN A 155 -18.27 4.38 -21.36
C GLN A 155 -18.05 5.67 -20.56
N LEU A 156 -16.83 5.88 -20.07
CA LEU A 156 -16.44 7.06 -19.29
C LEU A 156 -15.77 8.14 -20.16
N GLY A 157 -15.21 7.76 -21.31
CA GLY A 157 -14.66 8.68 -22.30
C GLY A 157 -13.28 9.21 -21.93
N GLY A 158 -12.97 10.45 -22.32
CA GLY A 158 -11.64 11.03 -22.15
C GLY A 158 -10.70 10.73 -23.32
N ALA A 159 -9.50 11.32 -23.28
CA ALA A 159 -8.47 11.04 -24.28
C ALA A 159 -7.99 9.58 -24.21
N ASP A 160 -8.05 8.98 -23.02
CA ASP A 160 -7.73 7.60 -22.72
C ASP A 160 -8.90 6.63 -22.99
N GLN A 161 -10.04 7.07 -23.51
CA GLN A 161 -11.19 6.21 -23.85
C GLN A 161 -11.58 5.24 -22.71
N ARG A 162 -11.62 5.75 -21.48
CA ARG A 162 -11.88 4.95 -20.28
C ARG A 162 -13.27 4.31 -20.33
N GLN A 163 -13.35 3.06 -19.90
CA GLN A 163 -14.59 2.28 -19.88
C GLN A 163 -14.53 1.14 -18.85
N ILE A 164 -15.70 0.64 -18.47
CA ILE A 164 -15.87 -0.55 -17.64
C ILE A 164 -16.46 -1.65 -18.52
N LEU A 165 -15.79 -2.80 -18.57
CA LEU A 165 -16.22 -3.99 -19.30
C LEU A 165 -16.90 -4.99 -18.36
N SER A 166 -17.76 -5.84 -18.92
CA SER A 166 -18.37 -6.97 -18.21
C SER A 166 -17.30 -7.99 -17.78
N THR A 167 -17.67 -8.87 -16.84
CA THR A 167 -16.73 -9.82 -16.25
C THR A 167 -16.30 -10.96 -17.17
N GLY A 168 -17.00 -11.17 -18.29
CA GLY A 168 -16.83 -12.34 -19.18
C GLY A 168 -17.06 -13.69 -18.49
N GLY A 169 -17.61 -13.68 -17.27
CA GLY A 169 -17.69 -14.84 -16.39
C GLY A 169 -16.32 -15.41 -15.98
N VAL A 170 -15.28 -14.59 -16.06
CA VAL A 170 -13.91 -14.92 -15.61
C VAL A 170 -13.43 -14.02 -14.49
N ALA A 171 -14.00 -12.82 -14.33
CA ALA A 171 -13.62 -11.87 -13.30
C ALA A 171 -14.64 -11.79 -12.16
N VAL A 172 -14.17 -11.49 -10.95
CA VAL A 172 -15.02 -11.22 -9.78
C VAL A 172 -15.81 -9.92 -9.96
N ASN A 173 -15.16 -8.89 -10.49
CA ASN A 173 -15.71 -7.55 -10.68
C ASN A 173 -15.70 -7.14 -12.16
N PRO A 174 -16.61 -6.23 -12.60
CA PRO A 174 -16.49 -5.57 -13.89
C PRO A 174 -15.09 -4.97 -14.07
N ILE A 175 -14.56 -5.01 -15.30
CA ILE A 175 -13.14 -4.81 -15.62
C ILE A 175 -12.92 -3.35 -16.04
N PRO A 176 -12.26 -2.51 -15.23
CA PRO A 176 -11.82 -1.19 -15.66
C PRO A 176 -10.79 -1.29 -16.78
N THR A 177 -10.95 -0.47 -17.80
CA THR A 177 -10.01 -0.36 -18.91
C THR A 177 -9.86 1.08 -19.40
N LYS A 178 -8.67 1.42 -19.89
CA LYS A 178 -8.35 2.71 -20.51
C LYS A 178 -7.14 2.55 -21.44
N LEU A 179 -6.92 3.49 -22.34
CA LEU A 179 -5.70 3.57 -23.13
C LEU A 179 -4.54 4.07 -22.28
N VAL A 180 -3.37 3.47 -22.52
CA VAL A 180 -2.08 3.85 -21.95
C VAL A 180 -1.00 3.73 -23.03
N TYR A 181 0.13 4.40 -22.84
CA TYR A 181 1.34 4.19 -23.62
C TYR A 181 2.33 3.31 -22.85
N VAL A 182 2.80 2.23 -23.46
CA VAL A 182 3.86 1.36 -22.94
C VAL A 182 5.14 1.66 -23.72
N LEU A 183 6.26 1.87 -23.03
CA LEU A 183 7.57 2.04 -23.66
C LEU A 183 8.14 0.66 -24.01
N ASP A 184 8.47 0.43 -25.27
CA ASP A 184 9.14 -0.80 -25.68
C ASP A 184 10.68 -0.72 -25.52
N ASP A 185 11.35 -1.87 -25.67
CA ASP A 185 12.81 -1.98 -25.57
C ASP A 185 13.57 -1.19 -26.66
N HIS A 186 12.87 -0.71 -27.68
CA HIS A 186 13.42 0.09 -28.78
C HIS A 186 13.18 1.60 -28.60
N GLY A 187 12.53 2.01 -27.51
CA GLY A 187 12.23 3.40 -27.19
C GLY A 187 10.99 3.96 -27.90
N ALA A 188 10.15 3.11 -28.49
CA ALA A 188 8.86 3.49 -29.06
C ALA A 188 7.75 3.40 -28.00
N LEU A 189 6.75 4.28 -28.11
CA LEU A 189 5.60 4.29 -27.22
C LEU A 189 4.42 3.60 -27.91
N ILE A 190 4.13 2.39 -27.46
CA ILE A 190 3.08 1.52 -27.98
C ILE A 190 1.77 1.84 -27.27
N LEU A 191 0.74 2.13 -28.05
CA LEU A 191 -0.60 2.35 -27.51
C LEU A 191 -1.20 1.00 -27.11
N ALA A 192 -1.68 0.90 -25.87
CA ALA A 192 -2.20 -0.32 -25.27
C ALA A 192 -3.48 -0.03 -24.47
N TRP A 193 -4.30 -1.06 -24.26
CA TRP A 193 -5.40 -1.08 -23.31
C TRP A 193 -4.90 -1.58 -21.97
N GLU A 194 -4.94 -0.74 -20.94
CA GLU A 194 -4.87 -1.16 -19.56
C GLU A 194 -6.13 -1.98 -19.21
N ALA A 195 -5.96 -3.08 -18.48
CA ALA A 195 -7.04 -3.87 -17.94
C ALA A 195 -6.72 -4.36 -16.51
N ILE A 196 -7.67 -4.13 -15.59
CA ILE A 196 -7.60 -4.63 -14.21
C ILE A 196 -8.55 -5.81 -14.05
N VAL A 197 -8.00 -7.02 -13.91
CA VAL A 197 -8.78 -8.26 -13.88
C VAL A 197 -8.46 -9.05 -12.62
N GLN A 198 -9.47 -9.30 -11.80
CA GLN A 198 -9.39 -10.24 -10.68
C GLN A 198 -10.08 -11.54 -11.08
N PRO A 199 -9.34 -12.60 -11.48
CA PRO A 199 -9.96 -13.84 -11.91
C PRO A 199 -10.75 -14.51 -10.79
N ILE A 200 -11.83 -15.18 -11.15
CA ILE A 200 -12.56 -16.07 -10.23
C ILE A 200 -11.70 -17.30 -9.89
N HIS A 201 -11.88 -17.83 -8.68
CA HIS A 201 -11.22 -19.06 -8.20
C HIS A 201 -9.68 -19.04 -8.16
N THR A 202 -9.05 -17.86 -8.27
CA THR A 202 -7.63 -17.71 -7.98
C THR A 202 -7.43 -16.59 -6.96
N SER A 203 -6.25 -16.52 -6.38
CA SER A 203 -5.88 -15.41 -5.52
C SER A 203 -5.37 -14.20 -6.32
N ASP A 204 -5.20 -14.32 -7.64
CA ASP A 204 -4.55 -13.32 -8.47
C ASP A 204 -5.40 -12.06 -8.66
N TRP A 205 -4.71 -10.94 -8.87
CA TRP A 205 -5.34 -9.71 -9.33
C TRP A 205 -4.39 -9.02 -10.31
N TRP A 206 -4.73 -9.11 -11.59
CA TRP A 206 -3.88 -8.69 -12.70
C TRP A 206 -4.08 -7.23 -13.08
N HIS A 207 -2.98 -6.51 -13.21
CA HIS A 207 -2.89 -5.22 -13.88
C HIS A 207 -2.08 -5.40 -15.16
N MET A 208 -2.74 -5.28 -16.30
CA MET A 208 -2.17 -5.63 -17.60
C MET A 208 -2.20 -4.45 -18.56
N ALA A 209 -1.23 -4.40 -19.47
CA ALA A 209 -1.29 -3.58 -20.67
C ALA A 209 -1.32 -4.48 -21.90
N ILE A 210 -2.36 -4.34 -22.72
CA ILE A 210 -2.63 -5.17 -23.90
C ILE A 210 -2.46 -4.31 -25.15
N ASP A 211 -1.58 -4.68 -26.06
CA ASP A 211 -1.32 -3.94 -27.31
C ASP A 211 -2.63 -3.64 -28.05
N ALA A 212 -2.92 -2.35 -28.29
CA ALA A 212 -4.17 -1.91 -28.89
C ALA A 212 -4.26 -2.17 -30.41
N THR A 213 -3.24 -2.79 -31.00
CA THR A 213 -3.16 -3.21 -32.40
C THR A 213 -3.19 -4.72 -32.55
N THR A 214 -2.42 -5.45 -31.74
CA THR A 214 -2.23 -6.89 -31.89
C THR A 214 -3.04 -7.71 -30.88
N GLY A 215 -3.41 -7.11 -29.74
CA GLY A 215 -4.05 -7.81 -28.63
C GLY A 215 -3.09 -8.63 -27.77
N GLN A 216 -1.77 -8.53 -28.03
CA GLN A 216 -0.73 -9.19 -27.23
C GLN A 216 -0.62 -8.52 -25.85
N VAL A 217 -0.44 -9.32 -24.80
CA VAL A 217 -0.10 -8.78 -23.46
C VAL A 217 1.34 -8.25 -23.47
N LEU A 218 1.51 -6.94 -23.28
CA LEU A 218 2.81 -6.27 -23.24
C LEU A 218 3.39 -6.25 -21.81
N GLU A 219 2.54 -5.95 -20.83
CA GLU A 219 2.89 -5.87 -19.41
C GLU A 219 1.85 -6.60 -18.59
N GLN A 220 2.28 -7.25 -17.52
CA GLN A 220 1.41 -7.98 -16.61
C GLN A 220 1.99 -7.99 -15.21
N TYR A 221 1.28 -7.37 -14.26
CA TYR A 221 1.62 -7.37 -12.84
C TYR A 221 0.55 -8.05 -12.03
N ASN A 222 0.96 -8.84 -11.04
CA ASN A 222 0.04 -9.43 -10.07
C ASN A 222 0.09 -8.60 -8.79
N TRP A 223 -1.05 -8.07 -8.35
CA TRP A 223 -1.15 -7.36 -7.09
C TRP A 223 -1.18 -8.32 -5.88
N THR A 224 -1.22 -9.63 -6.12
CA THR A 224 -1.03 -10.66 -5.10
C THR A 224 0.43 -11.06 -4.98
N VAL A 225 1.00 -10.82 -3.81
CA VAL A 225 2.32 -11.29 -3.44
C VAL A 225 2.15 -12.53 -2.57
N SER A 226 2.75 -13.64 -3.00
CA SER A 226 2.67 -14.92 -2.28
C SER A 226 4.01 -15.27 -1.66
N HIS A 227 3.98 -15.67 -0.39
CA HIS A 227 5.13 -16.26 0.30
C HIS A 227 4.96 -17.78 0.38
N ASP A 228 5.81 -18.54 -0.35
CA ASP A 228 5.94 -20.00 -0.20
C ASP A 228 7.31 -20.34 0.40
N GLU A 229 7.31 -20.84 1.64
CA GLU A 229 8.54 -21.23 2.33
C GLU A 229 9.24 -22.44 1.69
N ARG A 230 8.66 -23.09 0.69
CA ARG A 230 9.37 -24.12 -0.10
C ARG A 230 10.44 -23.55 -1.03
N LEU A 231 10.42 -22.25 -1.33
CA LEU A 231 11.32 -21.62 -2.31
C LEU A 231 12.54 -20.92 -1.70
N SER A 232 12.58 -20.70 -0.38
CA SER A 232 13.68 -20.02 0.32
C SER A 232 14.91 -20.91 0.60
N PHE A 233 14.99 -22.12 0.02
CA PHE A 233 16.07 -23.10 0.26
C PHE A 233 17.35 -22.91 -0.56
N MET A 234 17.43 -21.90 -1.43
CA MET A 234 18.61 -21.69 -2.26
C MET A 234 19.43 -20.49 -1.77
N GLU A 235 20.58 -20.83 -1.16
CA GLU A 235 21.78 -20.00 -0.96
C GLU A 235 22.07 -19.52 0.49
N GLN A 236 22.67 -20.43 1.29
CA GLN A 236 23.52 -20.03 2.41
C GLN A 236 24.92 -20.67 2.28
N ARG A 237 25.92 -19.87 1.91
CA ARG A 237 27.33 -20.15 2.21
C ARG A 237 27.80 -19.17 3.27
N GLY A 238 28.13 -19.71 4.45
CA GLY A 238 28.42 -18.95 5.66
C GLY A 238 29.76 -18.20 5.64
N GLY A 239 29.79 -17.10 6.41
CA GLY A 239 30.99 -16.39 6.85
C GLY A 239 30.82 -15.98 8.32
N GLY A 240 31.86 -16.19 9.13
CA GLY A 240 31.84 -15.99 10.59
C GLY A 240 31.70 -14.53 11.02
N ALA A 241 31.05 -14.33 12.17
CA ALA A 241 30.65 -13.03 12.71
C ALA A 241 31.57 -12.53 13.84
N GLU A 242 31.89 -11.23 13.82
CA GLU A 242 32.25 -10.43 15.00
C GLU A 242 31.12 -9.43 15.29
N GLU A 243 30.89 -9.18 16.58
CA GLU A 243 29.66 -8.57 17.14
C GLU A 243 29.82 -7.05 17.39
N GLN A 244 28.87 -6.22 16.93
CA GLN A 244 28.80 -4.78 17.26
C GLN A 244 27.37 -4.36 17.67
N ARG A 245 27.28 -3.46 18.66
CA ARG A 245 26.05 -3.05 19.35
C ARG A 245 25.39 -1.82 18.69
N GLY A 246 24.21 -1.99 18.10
CA GLY A 246 23.30 -0.91 17.72
C GLY A 246 22.05 -0.88 18.62
N ARG A 247 21.58 0.32 19.00
CA ARG A 247 20.30 0.52 19.69
C ARG A 247 19.16 0.45 18.67
N VAL A 248 18.30 -0.56 18.76
CA VAL A 248 17.04 -0.63 18.02
C VAL A 248 16.00 0.20 18.76
N ALA A 249 15.37 1.16 18.08
CA ALA A 249 14.24 1.90 18.62
C ALA A 249 13.08 0.91 18.86
N ARG A 250 12.47 0.98 20.04
CA ARG A 250 11.43 0.04 20.47
C ARG A 250 10.08 0.60 20.01
N LEU A 251 9.33 -0.16 19.22
CA LEU A 251 7.90 0.12 19.00
C LEU A 251 7.17 -0.22 20.30
N THR A 252 6.68 0.80 21.00
CA THR A 252 5.86 0.66 22.22
C THR A 252 4.46 1.16 21.89
N LEU A 253 3.50 0.25 21.88
CA LEU A 253 2.09 0.60 22.04
C LEU A 253 1.86 0.90 23.52
N GLU A 254 1.47 2.13 23.82
CA GLU A 254 0.94 2.47 25.14
C GLU A 254 -0.59 2.32 25.06
N PRO A 255 -1.20 1.34 25.75
CA PRO A 255 -2.65 1.15 25.70
C PRO A 255 -3.36 2.40 26.22
N SER A 256 -4.32 2.88 25.46
CA SER A 256 -5.15 4.03 25.83
C SER A 256 -6.59 3.56 25.90
N HIS A 257 -7.13 3.55 27.12
CA HIS A 257 -8.44 3.00 27.45
C HIS A 257 -9.56 3.60 26.58
N SER A 258 -10.06 2.80 25.65
CA SER A 258 -11.33 3.04 24.96
C SER A 258 -12.45 2.36 25.75
N PRO A 259 -13.55 3.05 26.08
CA PRO A 259 -14.69 2.45 26.79
C PRO A 259 -15.51 1.47 25.92
N LEU A 260 -15.05 1.15 24.71
CA LEU A 260 -15.74 0.33 23.69
C LEU A 260 -14.98 -0.95 23.32
N ALA A 261 -13.93 -1.27 24.06
CA ALA A 261 -12.97 -2.24 23.59
C ALA A 261 -13.33 -3.69 23.93
N GLY A 262 -13.02 -4.60 23.00
CA GLY A 262 -13.28 -6.02 23.14
C GLY A 262 -12.26 -6.74 24.03
N SER A 263 -12.58 -7.99 24.37
CA SER A 263 -11.65 -8.90 25.04
C SER A 263 -11.41 -10.13 24.17
N TYR A 264 -10.14 -10.44 23.90
CA TYR A 264 -9.74 -11.46 22.91
C TYR A 264 -8.79 -12.46 23.56
N ARG A 265 -9.12 -13.76 23.53
CA ARG A 265 -8.17 -14.81 23.91
C ARG A 265 -7.22 -15.07 22.75
N VAL A 266 -5.95 -14.70 22.90
CA VAL A 266 -4.94 -14.71 21.84
C VAL A 266 -3.55 -15.06 22.39
N PHE A 267 -2.57 -15.20 21.49
CA PHE A 267 -1.15 -15.08 21.83
C PHE A 267 -0.73 -13.63 21.61
N PRO A 268 -0.72 -12.79 22.65
CA PRO A 268 -0.55 -11.34 22.46
C PRO A 268 0.90 -10.96 22.26
N LEU A 269 1.12 -9.69 21.91
CA LEU A 269 2.44 -9.04 22.03
C LEU A 269 3.05 -9.35 23.42
N PRO A 270 4.34 -9.72 23.51
CA PRO A 270 5.33 -9.75 22.43
C PRO A 270 5.54 -11.15 21.80
N TYR A 271 4.62 -12.10 22.00
CA TYR A 271 4.81 -13.47 21.57
C TYR A 271 4.54 -13.64 20.08
N GLU A 272 5.57 -14.03 19.33
CA GLU A 272 5.50 -14.33 17.91
C GLU A 272 4.57 -15.52 17.61
N SER A 273 4.55 -16.53 18.48
CA SER A 273 3.85 -17.78 18.20
C SER A 273 3.58 -18.60 19.48
N PRO A 274 2.79 -19.69 19.41
CA PRO A 274 2.46 -20.54 20.56
C PRO A 274 3.67 -21.19 21.25
N THR A 275 4.80 -21.34 20.55
CA THR A 275 6.02 -21.97 21.10
C THR A 275 7.10 -20.98 21.48
N ALA A 276 6.84 -19.68 21.28
CA ALA A 276 7.71 -18.65 21.79
C ALA A 276 7.89 -18.84 23.31
N PRO A 277 9.12 -18.74 23.86
CA PRO A 277 9.36 -19.02 25.27
C PRO A 277 8.50 -18.14 26.19
N GLY A 278 7.66 -18.80 27.00
CA GLY A 278 6.73 -18.13 27.92
C GLY A 278 5.43 -17.66 27.28
N ALA A 279 5.18 -17.95 26.00
CA ALA A 279 3.90 -17.67 25.35
C ALA A 279 2.76 -18.38 26.07
N THR A 280 1.67 -17.66 26.29
CA THR A 280 0.47 -18.18 26.89
C THR A 280 -0.74 -17.64 26.16
N HIS A 281 -1.74 -18.51 25.96
CA HIS A 281 -2.99 -18.13 25.32
C HIS A 281 -3.90 -17.43 26.34
N THR A 282 -3.93 -16.10 26.30
CA THR A 282 -4.47 -15.26 27.38
C THR A 282 -5.55 -14.33 26.87
N LEU A 283 -6.50 -14.02 27.74
CA LEU A 283 -7.55 -13.05 27.45
C LEU A 283 -6.97 -11.64 27.64
N VAL A 284 -6.86 -10.90 26.55
CA VAL A 284 -6.44 -9.49 26.55
C VAL A 284 -7.67 -8.61 26.40
N SER A 285 -7.84 -7.67 27.32
CA SER A 285 -8.91 -6.67 27.29
C SER A 285 -8.34 -5.33 26.86
N ASP A 286 -9.14 -4.57 26.14
CA ASP A 286 -8.87 -3.20 25.72
C ASP A 286 -7.53 -2.99 24.96
N PRO A 287 -7.24 -3.78 23.90
CA PRO A 287 -5.97 -3.70 23.19
C PRO A 287 -5.86 -2.60 22.13
N ASP A 288 -6.96 -1.92 21.80
CA ASP A 288 -7.07 -0.91 20.75
C ASP A 288 -6.30 0.38 21.07
N ASP A 289 -5.69 0.97 20.04
CA ASP A 289 -5.06 2.27 20.15
C ASP A 289 -6.07 3.39 19.85
N SER A 290 -6.39 4.24 20.84
CA SER A 290 -7.40 5.30 20.68
C SER A 290 -7.08 6.40 19.65
N THR A 291 -5.86 6.44 19.10
CA THR A 291 -5.53 7.36 18.00
C THR A 291 -5.71 6.70 16.65
N ALA A 292 -5.28 5.44 16.49
CA ALA A 292 -5.43 4.71 15.25
C ALA A 292 -6.85 4.15 15.05
N SER A 293 -7.46 3.69 16.13
CA SER A 293 -8.79 3.11 16.21
C SER A 293 -9.65 3.87 17.24
N PRO A 294 -10.00 5.15 16.98
CA PRO A 294 -10.66 6.03 17.95
C PRO A 294 -12.05 5.56 18.44
N PHE A 295 -12.68 4.64 17.70
CA PHE A 295 -13.97 4.04 18.04
C PHE A 295 -13.86 2.54 18.38
N GLY A 296 -12.64 2.02 18.56
CA GLY A 296 -12.35 0.60 18.76
C GLY A 296 -12.37 -0.20 17.45
N TRP A 297 -12.08 -1.50 17.55
CA TRP A 297 -11.91 -2.38 16.39
C TRP A 297 -13.21 -2.90 15.77
N HIS A 298 -14.38 -2.56 16.33
CA HIS A 298 -15.70 -3.06 15.93
C HIS A 298 -16.68 -1.96 15.49
N ASP A 299 -16.19 -0.72 15.37
CA ASP A 299 -16.90 0.39 14.74
C ASP A 299 -16.66 0.39 13.23
N THR A 300 -17.61 0.90 12.45
CA THR A 300 -17.47 1.15 11.00
C THR A 300 -18.02 2.52 10.59
N ASN A 301 -18.65 3.27 11.50
CA ASN A 301 -19.38 4.49 11.13
C ASN A 301 -18.87 5.76 11.83
N GLY A 302 -17.97 5.64 12.81
CA GLY A 302 -17.41 6.77 13.55
C GLY A 302 -18.35 7.33 14.61
N VAL A 303 -19.27 6.50 15.10
CA VAL A 303 -20.19 6.82 16.19
C VAL A 303 -19.83 5.91 17.36
N ILE A 304 -19.78 6.48 18.56
CA ILE A 304 -19.47 5.71 19.78
C ILE A 304 -20.44 4.52 19.91
N GLY A 305 -19.89 3.32 19.81
CA GLY A 305 -20.60 2.05 19.85
C GLY A 305 -19.96 1.06 18.88
N ALA A 306 -20.15 -0.24 19.12
CA ALA A 306 -19.81 -1.24 18.13
C ALA A 306 -21.02 -1.48 17.21
N GLU A 307 -20.84 -1.39 15.90
CA GLU A 307 -21.86 -1.82 14.94
C GLU A 307 -21.90 -3.33 14.80
N LEU A 308 -20.74 -3.96 14.99
CA LEU A 308 -20.52 -5.37 14.75
C LEU A 308 -20.09 -6.04 16.05
N THR A 309 -20.64 -7.22 16.32
CA THR A 309 -20.21 -8.05 17.45
C THR A 309 -19.35 -9.24 17.00
N THR A 310 -19.12 -9.35 15.69
CA THR A 310 -18.26 -10.34 15.05
C THR A 310 -16.83 -9.84 14.92
N THR A 311 -15.89 -10.68 14.50
CA THR A 311 -14.51 -10.31 14.13
C THR A 311 -14.43 -9.48 12.84
N GLU A 312 -15.11 -8.34 12.86
CA GLU A 312 -15.24 -7.38 11.77
C GLU A 312 -15.36 -5.97 12.36
N GLY A 313 -14.76 -5.00 11.67
CA GLY A 313 -14.89 -3.58 11.96
C GLY A 313 -14.01 -2.75 11.02
N ASN A 314 -13.68 -1.53 11.43
CA ASN A 314 -13.13 -0.52 10.51
C ASN A 314 -11.87 -0.97 9.78
N ASN A 315 -10.99 -1.72 10.43
CA ASN A 315 -9.66 -2.02 9.91
C ASN A 315 -9.63 -3.36 9.15
N VAL A 316 -10.43 -4.35 9.58
CA VAL A 316 -10.35 -5.73 9.10
C VAL A 316 -11.65 -6.51 9.33
N HIS A 317 -11.97 -7.40 8.39
CA HIS A 317 -12.90 -8.52 8.53
C HIS A 317 -12.12 -9.84 8.52
N THR A 318 -12.22 -10.65 9.59
CA THR A 318 -11.61 -11.98 9.65
C THR A 318 -12.63 -13.10 9.70
N TYR A 319 -12.29 -14.20 9.04
CA TYR A 319 -13.12 -15.39 8.87
C TYR A 319 -12.27 -16.57 8.39
N THR A 320 -12.87 -17.77 8.26
CA THR A 320 -12.20 -18.88 7.56
C THR A 320 -12.64 -18.96 6.11
N ASP A 321 -11.70 -19.33 5.23
CA ASP A 321 -12.00 -19.73 3.85
C ASP A 321 -11.40 -21.12 3.57
N THR A 322 -11.92 -22.13 4.24
CA THR A 322 -11.36 -23.49 4.15
C THR A 322 -11.56 -24.15 2.79
N ASN A 323 -12.46 -23.59 1.97
CA ASN A 323 -12.80 -24.10 0.64
C ASN A 323 -12.02 -23.39 -0.48
N GLY A 324 -11.42 -22.22 -0.21
CA GLY A 324 -10.54 -21.47 -1.10
C GLY A 324 -11.29 -20.74 -2.22
N ASP A 325 -12.53 -20.33 -2.00
CA ASP A 325 -13.35 -19.61 -2.98
C ASP A 325 -13.29 -18.07 -2.85
N ASN A 326 -12.44 -17.58 -1.94
CA ASN A 326 -12.29 -16.19 -1.54
C ASN A 326 -13.59 -15.61 -0.95
N ASN A 327 -14.41 -16.39 -0.24
CA ASN A 327 -15.57 -15.91 0.51
C ASN A 327 -15.57 -16.46 1.94
N PRO A 328 -16.20 -15.74 2.90
CA PRO A 328 -16.35 -16.27 4.25
C PRO A 328 -17.12 -17.58 4.29
N ASP A 329 -16.55 -18.60 4.94
CA ASP A 329 -17.29 -19.81 5.28
C ASP A 329 -18.49 -19.44 6.19
N PRO A 330 -19.65 -20.12 6.07
CA PRO A 330 -20.83 -19.80 6.87
C PRO A 330 -20.56 -19.86 8.39
N GLY A 331 -20.77 -18.73 9.08
CA GLY A 331 -20.61 -18.63 10.54
C GLY A 331 -19.15 -18.65 11.02
N SER A 332 -18.20 -18.34 10.15
CA SER A 332 -16.76 -18.41 10.45
C SER A 332 -16.16 -17.13 11.05
N SER A 333 -16.91 -16.02 11.13
CA SER A 333 -16.54 -14.84 11.93
C SER A 333 -17.10 -15.00 13.35
N PRO A 334 -16.26 -15.29 14.37
CA PRO A 334 -16.74 -15.48 15.74
C PRO A 334 -17.48 -14.25 16.27
N ASP A 335 -18.53 -14.47 17.06
CA ASP A 335 -19.37 -13.42 17.67
C ASP A 335 -19.10 -13.33 19.17
N GLY A 336 -18.65 -12.17 19.64
CA GLY A 336 -18.39 -11.86 21.05
C GLY A 336 -19.61 -11.35 21.81
N GLY A 337 -20.75 -11.22 21.13
CA GLY A 337 -21.99 -10.66 21.67
C GLY A 337 -21.86 -9.19 22.07
N ALA A 338 -22.87 -8.69 22.79
CA ALA A 338 -22.91 -7.28 23.21
C ALA A 338 -21.75 -6.85 24.14
N GLY A 339 -21.04 -7.81 24.73
CA GLY A 339 -19.87 -7.56 25.58
C GLY A 339 -18.53 -7.69 24.85
N LEU A 340 -18.54 -7.99 23.54
CA LEU A 340 -17.33 -8.19 22.72
C LEU A 340 -16.32 -9.15 23.38
N LEU A 341 -16.82 -10.28 23.90
CA LEU A 341 -16.02 -11.29 24.58
C LEU A 341 -15.70 -12.46 23.65
N PHE A 342 -14.50 -12.44 23.06
CA PHE A 342 -13.99 -13.46 22.16
C PHE A 342 -13.08 -14.44 22.89
N ASP A 343 -13.67 -15.28 23.74
CA ASP A 343 -12.98 -16.25 24.58
C ASP A 343 -13.01 -17.68 23.99
N PHE A 344 -12.24 -17.89 22.92
CA PHE A 344 -12.12 -19.19 22.25
C PHE A 344 -10.78 -19.86 22.60
N ALA A 345 -10.82 -21.09 23.10
CA ALA A 345 -9.62 -21.81 23.50
C ALA A 345 -8.86 -22.40 22.29
N PHE A 346 -7.53 -22.34 22.34
CA PHE A 346 -6.64 -23.04 21.41
C PHE A 346 -6.20 -24.37 22.04
N ASP A 347 -6.37 -25.47 21.31
CA ASP A 347 -5.89 -26.81 21.65
C ASP A 347 -4.77 -27.23 20.69
N PRO A 348 -3.50 -27.19 21.12
CA PRO A 348 -2.36 -27.54 20.25
C PRO A 348 -2.29 -29.03 19.89
N SER A 349 -3.09 -29.90 20.52
CA SER A 349 -3.13 -31.33 20.20
C SER A 349 -4.00 -31.65 18.98
N LEU A 350 -4.85 -30.71 18.54
CA LEU A 350 -5.78 -30.87 17.43
C LEU A 350 -5.23 -30.25 16.13
N PRO A 351 -5.32 -30.93 14.98
CA PRO A 351 -4.94 -30.33 13.70
C PRO A 351 -5.99 -29.31 13.23
N PRO A 352 -5.61 -28.21 12.56
CA PRO A 352 -6.58 -27.34 11.88
C PRO A 352 -7.26 -28.08 10.72
N PRO A 353 -8.57 -27.94 10.49
CA PRO A 353 -9.55 -27.10 11.20
C PRO A 353 -10.39 -27.90 12.23
N SER A 354 -9.83 -28.28 13.38
CA SER A 354 -10.55 -29.14 14.37
C SER A 354 -10.84 -28.43 15.69
N GLY A 355 -11.92 -28.84 16.36
CA GLY A 355 -12.30 -28.33 17.67
C GLY A 355 -12.65 -26.84 17.63
N THR A 356 -12.15 -26.08 18.61
CA THR A 356 -12.30 -24.62 18.71
C THR A 356 -11.18 -23.84 18.02
N ASN A 357 -10.21 -24.53 17.41
CA ASN A 357 -9.04 -23.90 16.79
C ASN A 357 -9.42 -22.96 15.62
N PRO A 358 -10.42 -23.25 14.77
CA PRO A 358 -10.86 -22.29 13.75
C PRO A 358 -11.28 -20.93 14.34
N GLN A 359 -12.12 -20.91 15.38
CA GLN A 359 -12.52 -19.65 16.01
C GLN A 359 -11.34 -18.96 16.70
N ALA A 360 -10.50 -19.72 17.43
CA ALA A 360 -9.31 -19.15 18.07
C ALA A 360 -8.32 -18.57 17.04
N ALA A 361 -8.17 -19.20 15.86
CA ALA A 361 -7.33 -18.71 14.77
C ALA A 361 -7.87 -17.41 14.18
N VAL A 362 -9.18 -17.34 13.91
CA VAL A 362 -9.83 -16.12 13.38
C VAL A 362 -9.72 -14.95 14.37
N VAL A 363 -9.87 -15.21 15.67
CA VAL A 363 -9.69 -14.19 16.73
C VAL A 363 -8.23 -13.76 16.86
N ASN A 364 -7.27 -14.69 16.78
CA ASN A 364 -5.86 -14.36 16.82
C ASN A 364 -5.43 -13.53 15.60
N LEU A 365 -5.94 -13.87 14.41
CA LEU A 365 -5.73 -13.10 13.18
C LEU A 365 -6.35 -11.71 13.29
N PHE A 366 -7.58 -11.59 13.81
CA PHE A 366 -8.25 -10.30 14.04
C PHE A 366 -7.41 -9.39 14.93
N TYR A 367 -6.94 -9.92 16.05
CA TYR A 367 -6.09 -9.19 16.99
C TYR A 367 -4.80 -8.70 16.34
N TRP A 368 -4.04 -9.59 15.68
CA TRP A 368 -2.74 -9.22 15.12
C TRP A 368 -2.83 -8.29 13.93
N THR A 369 -3.87 -8.42 13.10
CA THR A 369 -4.11 -7.50 11.98
C THR A 369 -4.47 -6.10 12.47
N ASN A 370 -5.31 -5.97 13.50
CA ASN A 370 -5.61 -4.67 14.10
C ASN A 370 -4.39 -4.08 14.83
N VAL A 371 -3.58 -4.90 15.51
CA VAL A 371 -2.32 -4.45 16.11
C VAL A 371 -1.34 -3.92 15.06
N ALA A 372 -1.22 -4.61 13.91
CA ALA A 372 -0.37 -4.16 12.80
C ALA A 372 -0.86 -2.82 12.23
N HIS A 373 -2.18 -2.67 12.04
CA HIS A 373 -2.80 -1.41 11.67
C HIS A 373 -2.44 -0.29 12.67
N ASP A 374 -2.72 -0.51 13.95
CA ASP A 374 -2.56 0.52 14.98
C ASP A 374 -1.09 0.96 15.14
N ILE A 375 -0.14 0.02 15.05
CA ILE A 375 1.30 0.33 15.04
C ILE A 375 1.65 1.19 13.81
N LEU A 376 1.29 0.76 12.61
CA LEU A 376 1.69 1.46 11.38
C LEU A 376 1.01 2.83 11.25
N TYR A 377 -0.21 2.99 11.77
CA TYR A 377 -0.89 4.27 11.85
C TYR A 377 -0.08 5.30 12.64
N ARG A 378 0.46 4.91 13.80
CA ARG A 378 1.36 5.75 14.61
C ARG A 378 2.65 6.15 13.87
N HIS A 379 3.01 5.40 12.84
CA HIS A 379 4.18 5.62 11.98
C HIS A 379 3.83 6.17 10.60
N GLY A 380 2.67 6.81 10.47
CA GLY A 380 2.31 7.60 9.30
C GLY A 380 1.59 6.84 8.20
N PHE A 381 1.30 5.53 8.38
CA PHE A 381 0.39 4.79 7.50
C PHE A 381 -1.07 5.05 7.91
N THR A 382 -1.52 6.24 7.55
CA THR A 382 -2.84 6.82 7.84
C THR A 382 -3.75 6.77 6.62
N GLU A 383 -4.98 7.23 6.78
CA GLU A 383 -6.00 7.34 5.74
C GLU A 383 -5.48 8.07 4.50
N ALA A 384 -4.88 9.24 4.68
CA ALA A 384 -4.36 10.04 3.57
C ALA A 384 -3.22 9.36 2.80
N SER A 385 -2.52 8.41 3.44
CA SER A 385 -1.47 7.60 2.83
C SER A 385 -1.96 6.22 2.35
N GLY A 386 -3.28 6.00 2.35
CA GLY A 386 -3.92 4.78 1.86
C GLY A 386 -3.74 3.58 2.78
N ASN A 387 -3.97 3.76 4.09
CA ASN A 387 -4.19 2.62 4.99
C ASN A 387 -5.49 1.87 4.66
N TYR A 388 -5.82 0.85 5.44
CA TYR A 388 -6.98 -0.01 5.18
C TYR A 388 -8.09 0.27 6.17
N GLN A 389 -9.08 1.05 5.77
CA GLN A 389 -10.21 1.42 6.63
C GLN A 389 -11.53 1.46 5.86
N THR A 390 -12.59 0.90 6.45
CA THR A 390 -13.95 1.06 5.93
C THR A 390 -14.35 2.53 5.92
N ASN A 391 -14.03 3.25 7.00
CA ASN A 391 -14.35 4.64 7.21
C ASN A 391 -13.11 5.40 7.64
N ASN A 392 -12.77 6.42 6.84
CA ASN A 392 -11.60 7.26 7.06
C ASN A 392 -11.89 8.45 7.98
N TYR A 393 -13.11 8.56 8.51
CA TYR A 393 -13.52 9.61 9.45
C TYR A 393 -13.29 11.05 8.97
N GLY A 394 -13.19 11.24 7.64
CA GLY A 394 -12.89 12.53 7.02
C GLY A 394 -11.39 12.91 7.00
N ASN A 395 -10.48 11.99 7.33
CA ASN A 395 -9.03 12.22 7.42
C ASN A 395 -8.30 12.15 6.07
N GLY A 396 -9.01 11.97 4.96
CA GLY A 396 -8.44 11.84 3.61
C GLY A 396 -8.43 10.40 3.11
N GLY A 397 -7.72 10.16 1.99
CA GLY A 397 -7.69 8.85 1.34
C GLY A 397 -9.04 8.41 0.76
N LEU A 398 -9.07 7.18 0.24
CA LEU A 398 -10.28 6.50 -0.22
C LEU A 398 -10.59 5.33 0.72
N GLY A 399 -11.65 5.45 1.51
CA GLY A 399 -12.10 4.36 2.40
C GLY A 399 -12.89 3.27 1.68
N ASN A 400 -13.62 2.47 2.45
CA ASN A 400 -14.29 1.22 2.05
C ASN A 400 -13.30 0.11 1.64
N ASP A 401 -12.10 0.13 2.22
CA ASP A 401 -11.01 -0.76 1.87
C ASP A 401 -10.38 -1.47 3.07
N SER A 402 -11.17 -1.71 4.11
CA SER A 402 -10.81 -2.60 5.21
C SER A 402 -10.29 -3.95 4.70
N LEU A 403 -9.30 -4.50 5.39
CA LEU A 403 -8.66 -5.75 4.99
C LEU A 403 -9.59 -6.95 5.17
N ARG A 404 -9.67 -7.81 4.17
CA ARG A 404 -10.25 -9.15 4.30
C ARG A 404 -9.14 -10.14 4.67
N ALA A 405 -9.18 -10.74 5.85
CA ALA A 405 -8.12 -11.63 6.32
C ALA A 405 -8.65 -13.04 6.63
N GLU A 406 -8.15 -14.01 5.89
CA GLU A 406 -8.70 -15.37 5.79
C GLU A 406 -7.82 -16.33 6.59
N ALA A 407 -8.37 -16.93 7.64
CA ALA A 407 -7.69 -17.97 8.41
C ALA A 407 -7.93 -19.35 7.76
N GLN A 408 -6.90 -20.21 7.83
CA GLN A 408 -6.97 -21.59 7.35
C GLN A 408 -7.40 -21.72 5.88
N ASP A 409 -7.00 -20.74 5.07
CA ASP A 409 -7.38 -20.64 3.68
C ASP A 409 -7.02 -21.94 2.91
N GLY A 410 -7.97 -22.43 2.13
CA GLY A 410 -7.93 -23.71 1.42
C GLY A 410 -7.18 -23.69 0.10
N SER A 411 -6.86 -22.52 -0.45
CA SER A 411 -6.19 -22.35 -1.73
C SER A 411 -4.71 -22.71 -1.70
N GLY A 412 -4.09 -22.75 -0.51
CA GLY A 412 -2.67 -23.00 -0.33
C GLY A 412 -2.30 -23.76 0.96
N THR A 413 -1.01 -24.09 1.08
CA THR A 413 -0.41 -24.62 2.32
C THR A 413 1.02 -24.11 2.47
N ASN A 414 1.52 -24.02 3.70
CA ASN A 414 2.91 -23.69 4.02
C ASN A 414 3.36 -22.29 3.58
N GLY A 415 2.53 -21.29 3.85
CA GLY A 415 2.81 -19.91 3.50
C GLY A 415 1.64 -18.99 3.82
N GLY A 416 1.62 -17.88 3.10
CA GLY A 416 0.51 -16.94 3.05
C GLY A 416 0.61 -16.11 1.76
N ASN A 417 -0.37 -15.24 1.56
CA ASN A 417 -0.26 -14.21 0.55
C ASN A 417 -1.02 -12.94 0.96
N PHE A 418 -0.70 -11.85 0.28
CA PHE A 418 -1.40 -10.58 0.41
C PHE A 418 -1.67 -9.96 -0.96
N THR A 419 -2.94 -9.74 -1.28
CA THR A 419 -3.39 -8.97 -2.45
C THR A 419 -3.57 -7.50 -2.09
N THR A 420 -2.80 -6.62 -2.73
CA THR A 420 -2.83 -5.18 -2.48
C THR A 420 -3.35 -4.41 -3.70
N PRO A 421 -4.66 -4.14 -3.81
CA PRO A 421 -5.17 -3.21 -4.80
C PRO A 421 -4.91 -1.74 -4.38
N PRO A 422 -5.08 -0.77 -5.31
CA PRO A 422 -5.04 0.65 -5.00
C PRO A 422 -6.01 1.08 -3.89
N ASP A 423 -5.78 2.27 -3.35
CA ASP A 423 -6.61 2.91 -2.32
C ASP A 423 -8.11 2.89 -2.67
N GLY A 424 -8.95 2.57 -1.69
CA GLY A 424 -10.41 2.46 -1.88
C GLY A 424 -10.90 1.11 -2.42
N ALA A 425 -10.03 0.15 -2.67
CA ALA A 425 -10.39 -1.24 -2.95
C ALA A 425 -9.88 -2.17 -1.84
N GLN A 426 -10.73 -3.11 -1.39
CA GLN A 426 -10.40 -3.99 -0.27
C GLN A 426 -9.24 -4.94 -0.61
N PRO A 427 -8.14 -4.93 0.17
CA PRO A 427 -7.08 -5.94 0.06
C PRO A 427 -7.54 -7.28 0.65
N ARG A 428 -6.76 -8.33 0.38
CA ARG A 428 -6.99 -9.67 0.94
C ARG A 428 -5.70 -10.26 1.48
N MET A 429 -5.72 -10.79 2.68
CA MET A 429 -4.64 -11.56 3.30
C MET A 429 -5.12 -13.00 3.48
N GLN A 430 -4.34 -13.98 3.01
CA GLN A 430 -4.71 -15.40 3.08
C GLN A 430 -3.68 -16.16 3.91
N MET A 431 -4.08 -16.64 5.08
CA MET A 431 -3.22 -17.38 6.00
C MET A 431 -3.43 -18.88 5.81
N PHE A 432 -2.39 -19.60 5.40
CA PHE A 432 -2.51 -21.02 5.11
C PHE A 432 -2.27 -21.92 6.33
N ARG A 433 -2.76 -23.15 6.21
CA ARG A 433 -2.36 -24.27 7.06
C ARG A 433 -0.97 -24.76 6.67
N TRP A 434 -0.24 -25.27 7.67
CA TRP A 434 1.11 -25.77 7.53
C TRP A 434 1.14 -27.29 7.74
N THR A 435 1.59 -28.01 6.71
CA THR A 435 1.55 -29.48 6.62
C THR A 435 2.91 -30.14 6.85
N LEU A 436 3.87 -29.40 7.42
CA LEU A 436 5.23 -29.87 7.68
C LEU A 436 5.39 -30.65 8.99
N THR A 437 4.36 -30.69 9.85
CA THR A 437 4.41 -31.33 11.17
C THR A 437 3.17 -32.17 11.47
N THR A 438 3.20 -32.96 12.54
CA THR A 438 2.05 -33.71 13.02
C THR A 438 1.80 -33.40 14.51
N PRO A 439 0.66 -32.79 14.88
CA PRO A 439 -0.39 -32.28 13.98
C PRO A 439 0.10 -31.16 13.04
N HIS A 440 -0.67 -30.91 11.97
CA HIS A 440 -0.50 -29.72 11.13
C HIS A 440 -0.63 -28.45 12.00
N ARG A 441 0.00 -27.36 11.56
CA ARG A 441 -0.09 -26.05 12.22
C ARG A 441 -0.93 -25.08 11.42
N ASP A 442 -1.28 -23.96 12.04
CA ASP A 442 -2.08 -22.89 11.46
C ASP A 442 -1.28 -21.59 11.50
N GLY A 443 -1.09 -20.99 10.32
CA GLY A 443 -0.32 -19.76 10.16
C GLY A 443 -0.96 -18.56 10.87
N ALA A 444 -2.28 -18.58 11.11
CA ALA A 444 -2.96 -17.51 11.82
C ALA A 444 -2.56 -17.36 13.30
N PHE A 445 -1.90 -18.37 13.89
CA PHE A 445 -1.30 -18.27 15.24
C PHE A 445 0.14 -17.76 15.24
N ASP A 446 0.75 -17.59 14.06
CA ASP A 446 2.10 -17.06 13.92
C ASP A 446 2.03 -15.57 13.56
N ALA A 447 2.17 -14.72 14.57
CA ALA A 447 2.17 -13.28 14.42
C ALA A 447 3.24 -12.79 13.45
N GLY A 448 4.35 -13.53 13.35
CA GLY A 448 5.42 -13.19 12.43
C GLY A 448 4.98 -13.27 10.98
N ILE A 449 4.24 -14.32 10.63
CA ILE A 449 3.67 -14.50 9.28
C ILE A 449 2.58 -13.45 9.05
N VAL A 450 1.65 -13.25 9.99
CA VAL A 450 0.57 -12.25 9.84
C VAL A 450 1.11 -10.84 9.58
N VAL A 451 2.13 -10.42 10.36
CA VAL A 451 2.74 -9.10 10.21
C VAL A 451 3.57 -9.00 8.93
N HIS A 452 4.21 -10.10 8.49
CA HIS A 452 4.92 -10.15 7.22
C HIS A 452 3.96 -9.92 6.04
N GLU A 453 2.84 -10.66 6.00
CA GLU A 453 1.85 -10.48 4.94
C GLU A 453 1.28 -9.05 4.97
N TYR A 454 0.99 -8.49 6.15
CA TYR A 454 0.55 -7.09 6.26
C TYR A 454 1.61 -6.12 5.73
N GLY A 455 2.90 -6.45 5.91
CA GLY A 455 4.03 -5.71 5.38
C GLY A 455 4.03 -5.57 3.86
N HIS A 456 3.51 -6.55 3.13
CA HIS A 456 3.31 -6.43 1.67
C HIS A 456 2.26 -5.36 1.36
N GLY A 457 1.14 -5.36 2.08
CA GLY A 457 0.12 -4.32 1.95
C GLY A 457 0.67 -2.91 2.19
N TRP A 458 1.30 -2.74 3.35
CA TRP A 458 1.93 -1.48 3.76
C TRP A 458 2.94 -0.95 2.72
N SER A 459 3.86 -1.81 2.27
CA SER A 459 4.90 -1.38 1.34
C SER A 459 4.36 -1.11 -0.07
N ASN A 460 3.39 -1.89 -0.56
CA ASN A 460 2.79 -1.67 -1.88
C ASN A 460 1.90 -0.41 -1.92
N ARG A 461 1.11 -0.11 -0.88
CA ARG A 461 0.30 1.13 -0.82
C ARG A 461 1.15 2.39 -0.81
N LEU A 462 2.30 2.37 -0.11
CA LEU A 462 3.16 3.56 0.00
C LEU A 462 4.08 3.76 -1.21
N THR A 463 4.55 2.67 -1.83
CA THR A 463 5.52 2.76 -2.93
C THR A 463 4.83 3.18 -4.22
N GLY A 464 5.16 4.37 -4.73
CA GLY A 464 4.53 4.91 -5.94
C GLY A 464 3.22 5.67 -5.71
N GLY A 465 2.74 5.69 -4.47
CA GLY A 465 1.54 6.41 -4.05
C GLY A 465 0.33 5.48 -3.93
N PRO A 466 -0.67 5.81 -3.09
CA PRO A 466 -1.82 4.95 -2.80
C PRO A 466 -2.60 4.49 -4.03
N SER A 467 -2.61 5.28 -5.10
CA SER A 467 -3.29 4.95 -6.36
C SER A 467 -2.49 4.01 -7.29
N ASN A 468 -1.22 3.70 -7.00
CA ASN A 468 -0.35 2.89 -7.87
C ASN A 468 0.48 1.84 -7.11
N VAL A 469 -0.03 0.62 -7.08
CA VAL A 469 0.51 -0.55 -6.36
C VAL A 469 1.37 -1.48 -7.24
N SER A 470 1.69 -1.08 -8.47
CA SER A 470 2.53 -1.87 -9.38
C SER A 470 4.03 -1.51 -9.29
N CYS A 471 4.46 -0.86 -8.22
CA CYS A 471 5.82 -0.32 -8.09
C CYS A 471 6.84 -1.29 -7.46
N LEU A 472 6.41 -2.44 -6.92
CA LEU A 472 7.26 -3.46 -6.30
C LEU A 472 7.22 -4.81 -7.05
N GLN A 473 7.25 -4.76 -8.38
CA GLN A 473 7.04 -5.93 -9.25
C GLN A 473 8.33 -6.49 -9.86
N ASN A 474 9.51 -6.00 -9.43
CA ASN A 474 10.79 -6.45 -10.00
C ASN A 474 11.36 -7.69 -9.29
N SER A 475 12.31 -8.38 -9.94
CA SER A 475 12.89 -9.63 -9.42
C SER A 475 13.73 -9.46 -8.14
N GLU A 476 14.16 -8.23 -7.82
CA GLU A 476 14.91 -7.88 -6.61
C GLU A 476 14.05 -7.00 -5.68
N GLN A 477 12.74 -7.26 -5.60
CA GLN A 477 11.85 -6.39 -4.84
C GLN A 477 12.13 -6.43 -3.33
N MET A 478 12.28 -5.25 -2.74
CA MET A 478 12.55 -5.08 -1.31
C MET A 478 11.34 -5.46 -0.43
N GLY A 479 10.16 -5.70 -1.01
CA GLY A 479 8.91 -5.99 -0.30
C GLY A 479 9.05 -7.11 0.73
N GLU A 480 9.58 -8.27 0.34
CA GLU A 480 9.88 -9.39 1.25
C GLU A 480 10.77 -8.97 2.44
N GLY A 481 11.82 -8.20 2.15
CA GLY A 481 12.77 -7.75 3.18
C GLY A 481 12.16 -6.71 4.12
N TRP A 482 11.30 -5.82 3.63
CA TRP A 482 10.56 -4.87 4.45
C TRP A 482 9.49 -5.56 5.30
N SER A 483 8.80 -6.57 4.77
CA SER A 483 7.87 -7.41 5.51
C SER A 483 8.56 -8.14 6.67
N ASP A 484 9.69 -8.79 6.41
CA ASP A 484 10.49 -9.41 7.48
C ASP A 484 11.01 -8.39 8.50
N TYR A 485 11.47 -7.22 8.02
CA TYR A 485 11.93 -6.14 8.89
C TYR A 485 10.81 -5.65 9.81
N LEU A 486 9.61 -5.44 9.27
CA LEU A 486 8.43 -5.02 10.02
C LEU A 486 8.13 -6.01 11.15
N THR A 487 8.14 -7.31 10.84
CA THR A 487 7.98 -8.36 11.85
C THR A 487 9.01 -8.27 12.98
N ILE A 488 10.29 -8.04 12.63
CA ILE A 488 11.38 -7.95 13.62
C ILE A 488 11.24 -6.73 14.53
N VAL A 489 10.78 -5.59 14.01
CA VAL A 489 10.65 -4.36 14.80
C VAL A 489 9.33 -4.30 15.57
N ALA A 490 8.25 -4.86 15.01
CA ALA A 490 6.91 -4.86 15.59
C ALA A 490 6.72 -5.91 16.68
N LEU A 491 7.46 -7.03 16.64
CA LEU A 491 7.45 -8.05 17.68
C LEU A 491 8.65 -7.84 18.63
N PRO A 492 8.45 -7.26 19.83
CA PRO A 492 9.56 -7.08 20.76
C PRO A 492 10.15 -8.45 21.12
N LYS A 493 11.48 -8.60 21.07
CA LYS A 493 12.10 -9.78 21.70
C LYS A 493 11.82 -9.74 23.20
N SER A 494 11.36 -10.87 23.77
CA SER A 494 11.33 -11.04 25.22
C SER A 494 12.71 -10.70 25.81
N PRO A 495 12.79 -10.10 27.01
CA PRO A 495 14.06 -9.59 27.57
C PRO A 495 15.16 -10.66 27.71
N THR A 496 14.83 -11.94 27.62
CA THR A 496 15.78 -13.07 27.59
C THR A 496 16.44 -13.31 26.22
N ARG A 497 15.86 -12.85 25.10
CA ARG A 497 16.33 -13.11 23.73
C ARG A 497 17.24 -12.02 23.14
N ALA A 498 17.51 -10.94 23.87
CA ALA A 498 18.48 -9.91 23.44
C ALA A 498 19.94 -10.40 23.37
N ARG A 499 20.23 -11.66 23.69
CA ARG A 499 21.60 -12.16 23.87
C ARG A 499 22.02 -13.40 23.07
N GLN A 500 21.16 -14.09 22.31
CA GLN A 500 21.56 -15.42 21.82
C GLN A 500 21.19 -15.84 20.38
N THR A 501 20.40 -15.10 19.59
CA THR A 501 20.18 -15.47 18.18
C THR A 501 19.99 -14.25 17.27
N ALA A 502 20.61 -14.30 16.08
CA ALA A 502 20.34 -13.37 14.98
C ALA A 502 18.83 -13.31 14.69
N PRO A 503 18.29 -12.17 14.20
CA PRO A 503 16.91 -12.12 13.72
C PRO A 503 16.71 -13.20 12.65
N SER A 504 15.62 -13.96 12.78
CA SER A 504 15.16 -14.94 11.79
C SER A 504 13.87 -14.41 11.18
N ALA A 505 13.70 -14.52 9.87
CA ALA A 505 12.42 -14.34 9.20
C ALA A 505 11.34 -15.27 9.83
N PRO A 506 10.05 -14.88 9.78
CA PRO A 506 8.97 -15.64 10.39
C PRO A 506 8.90 -17.03 9.76
N ILE A 507 8.75 -18.05 10.61
CA ILE A 507 8.58 -19.44 10.21
C ILE A 507 7.63 -20.11 11.17
N CYS A 508 6.71 -20.90 10.59
CA CYS A 508 5.75 -21.66 11.35
C CYS A 508 6.40 -22.45 12.51
N TRP A 509 5.82 -22.26 13.68
CA TRP A 509 6.41 -22.28 15.02
C TRP A 509 7.06 -23.56 15.59
N ASP A 510 7.53 -24.54 14.80
CA ASP A 510 8.55 -25.52 15.27
C ASP A 510 9.47 -26.05 14.15
N ASN A 511 10.04 -25.18 13.31
CA ASN A 511 11.16 -25.62 12.45
C ASN A 511 12.37 -24.66 12.48
N PRO A 512 13.25 -24.76 13.50
CA PRO A 512 14.38 -23.86 13.66
C PRO A 512 15.48 -23.99 12.58
N ARG A 513 15.34 -24.88 11.58
CA ARG A 513 16.34 -25.08 10.51
C ARG A 513 16.04 -24.34 9.20
N GLN A 514 14.94 -23.59 9.11
CA GLN A 514 14.45 -23.05 7.83
C GLN A 514 14.52 -21.51 7.73
N ALA A 515 14.91 -20.81 8.81
CA ALA A 515 14.88 -19.35 8.86
C ALA A 515 15.83 -18.68 7.87
N ARG A 516 15.35 -17.68 7.12
CA ARG A 516 16.25 -16.69 6.49
C ARG A 516 16.98 -15.97 7.63
N ALA A 517 18.31 -16.11 7.66
CA ALA A 517 19.15 -15.51 8.68
C ALA A 517 19.54 -14.09 8.25
N PHE A 518 19.22 -13.09 9.06
CA PHE A 518 19.75 -11.75 8.86
C PHE A 518 21.22 -11.71 9.29
N GLY A 519 22.12 -11.55 8.32
CA GLY A 519 23.51 -11.16 8.57
C GLY A 519 23.59 -9.72 9.11
N PRO A 520 24.71 -9.33 9.77
CA PRO A 520 24.89 -7.95 10.22
C PRO A 520 24.85 -6.95 9.05
N ILE A 521 24.20 -5.81 9.26
CA ILE A 521 24.13 -4.68 8.33
C ILE A 521 25.56 -4.21 8.01
N PRO A 522 26.00 -4.20 6.73
CA PRO A 522 27.27 -3.59 6.36
C PRO A 522 27.28 -2.12 6.77
N THR A 523 28.38 -1.64 7.34
CA THR A 523 28.56 -0.20 7.57
C THR A 523 28.31 0.56 6.26
N PRO A 524 27.55 1.67 6.27
CA PRO A 524 27.42 2.49 5.07
C PRO A 524 28.83 2.90 4.62
N PRO A 525 29.14 2.87 3.31
CA PRO A 525 30.38 3.43 2.83
C PRO A 525 30.45 4.88 3.30
N THR A 526 31.51 5.23 4.01
CA THR A 526 31.87 6.62 4.24
C THR A 526 32.12 7.21 2.86
N TRP A 527 31.15 7.98 2.35
CA TRP A 527 31.34 8.77 1.15
C TRP A 527 32.48 9.78 1.41
N PRO A 528 33.50 9.86 0.53
CA PRO A 528 34.54 10.88 0.62
C PRO A 528 33.99 12.29 0.41
#